data_AF-A0A371MQY3-F1
#
_entry.id   AF-A0A371MQY3-F1
#
_cell.length_a   1.000
_cell.length_b   1.000
_cell.length_c   1.000
_cell.angle_alpha   90.00
_cell.angle_beta   90.00
_cell.angle_gamma   90.00
#
_symmetry.space_group_name_H-M   'P 1'
#
loop_
_entity.id
_entity.type
_entity.pdbx_description
1 polymer ?
#
loop_
_entity_poly.entity_id
_entity_poly.type
_entity_poly.pdbx_seq_one_letter_code
_entity_poly.pdbx_strand_id
1 'polypeptide(L)'
;VLEVEAVTHREQPLIPFCVEGSGVGYSQNTSSTTEVACVGPDATLGLRAAGYDVERCVPWRFTPRTVYVFSTDVPRPGYLHELANFIFTTWGMLHVDFFVFVDPDVDPLSTREVLEALALYADPEEDFHQFGAEAMPKVPLNIYQTPEEKGDA
;
A
#
# COMPACT_ATOMS: atom_id res chain seq x y z
N VAL A 1 28.02 -0.63 -5.36
CA VAL A 1 28.94 -1.14 -4.32
C VAL A 1 29.13 -0.04 -3.31
N LEU A 2 29.05 -0.35 -2.01
CA LEU A 2 29.21 0.64 -0.94
C LEU A 2 30.61 0.47 -0.34
N GLU A 3 31.48 1.46 -0.53
CA GLU A 3 32.86 1.45 -0.02
C GLU A 3 32.89 2.15 1.34
N VAL A 4 33.36 1.45 2.37
CA VAL A 4 33.36 1.93 3.75
C VAL A 4 34.81 2.19 4.17
N GLU A 5 35.15 3.46 4.38
CA GLU A 5 36.52 3.86 4.71
C GLU A 5 36.87 3.63 6.19
N ALA A 6 35.90 3.77 7.10
CA ALA A 6 36.08 3.52 8.53
C ALA A 6 34.75 3.23 9.26
N VAL A 7 34.83 2.55 10.40
CA VAL A 7 33.69 2.27 11.31
C VAL A 7 34.09 2.66 12.73
N THR A 8 33.22 3.37 13.45
CA THR A 8 33.38 3.65 14.88
C THR A 8 32.23 3.03 15.67
N HIS A 9 32.46 2.65 16.93
CA HIS A 9 31.45 2.03 17.78
C HIS A 9 31.72 2.27 19.27
N ARG A 10 30.68 2.09 20.09
CA ARG A 10 30.79 2.01 21.57
C ARG A 10 31.44 0.68 22.00
N GLU A 11 31.99 0.57 23.21
CA GLU A 11 32.69 -0.64 23.71
C GLU A 11 31.84 -1.92 23.64
N GLN A 12 30.53 -1.81 23.87
CA GLN A 12 29.57 -2.89 23.73
C GLN A 12 28.48 -2.48 22.73
N PRO A 13 28.71 -2.64 21.42
CA PRO A 13 27.77 -2.18 20.41
C PRO A 13 26.49 -3.02 20.43
N LEU A 14 25.36 -2.34 20.27
CA LEU A 14 24.07 -2.95 20.04
C LEU A 14 23.72 -2.74 18.57
N ILE A 15 23.55 -3.83 17.83
CA ILE A 15 23.23 -3.79 16.40
C ILE A 15 21.76 -4.17 16.26
N PRO A 16 20.85 -3.20 16.00
CA PRO A 16 19.48 -3.55 15.65
C PRO A 16 19.49 -4.22 14.27
N PHE A 17 18.70 -5.27 14.13
CA PHE A 17 18.46 -5.92 12.85
C PHE A 17 16.96 -6.21 12.71
N CYS A 18 16.50 -6.28 11.47
CA CYS A 18 15.15 -6.70 11.16
C CYS A 18 15.18 -8.06 10.45
N VAL A 19 14.31 -8.98 10.88
CA VAL A 19 14.08 -10.25 10.19
C VAL A 19 12.87 -10.06 9.29
N GLU A 20 13.11 -9.47 8.12
CA GLU A 20 12.09 -9.32 7.07
C GLU A 20 11.79 -10.67 6.41
N GLY A 21 10.55 -10.86 5.95
CA GLY A 21 10.13 -12.04 5.18
C GLY A 21 9.56 -13.22 5.98
N SER A 22 10.01 -13.45 7.23
CA SER A 22 9.35 -14.41 8.12
C SER A 22 8.15 -13.75 8.81
N GLY A 23 6.94 -14.01 8.33
CA GLY A 23 5.72 -13.46 8.93
C GLY A 23 4.77 -12.74 7.98
N VAL A 24 4.81 -13.04 6.68
CA VAL A 24 3.70 -12.71 5.77
C VAL A 24 2.39 -13.22 6.40
N GLY A 25 1.39 -12.36 6.52
CA GLY A 25 0.15 -12.67 7.25
C GLY A 25 0.15 -12.37 8.76
N TYR A 26 1.25 -11.88 9.35
CA TYR A 26 1.25 -11.36 10.73
C TYR A 26 1.18 -9.84 10.71
N SER A 27 0.32 -9.28 11.55
CA SER A 27 -0.03 -7.85 11.57
C SER A 27 0.99 -6.94 12.25
N GLN A 28 2.06 -7.49 12.84
CA GLN A 28 2.99 -6.77 13.72
C GLN A 28 4.47 -7.03 13.38
N ASN A 29 4.84 -7.01 12.09
CA ASN A 29 6.24 -6.96 11.70
C ASN A 29 6.72 -5.50 11.51
N THR A 30 8.04 -5.30 11.46
CA THR A 30 8.65 -3.97 11.34
C THR A 30 8.20 -3.23 10.08
N SER A 31 8.10 -3.93 8.94
CA SER A 31 7.57 -3.38 7.70
C SER A 31 6.13 -2.91 7.86
N SER A 32 5.20 -3.75 8.33
CA SER A 32 3.80 -3.39 8.59
C SER A 32 3.69 -2.20 9.55
N THR A 33 4.51 -2.18 10.60
CA THR A 33 4.49 -1.09 11.59
C THR A 33 4.97 0.21 10.99
N THR A 34 6.06 0.19 10.23
CA THR A 34 6.62 1.38 9.55
C THR A 34 5.63 1.94 8.52
N GLU A 35 5.01 1.05 7.74
CA GLU A 35 4.03 1.44 6.73
C GLU A 35 2.80 2.07 7.39
N VAL A 36 2.25 1.46 8.45
CA VAL A 36 1.09 2.01 9.18
C VAL A 36 1.44 3.33 9.89
N ALA A 37 2.62 3.41 10.52
CA ALA A 37 2.99 4.55 11.35
C ALA A 37 3.49 5.77 10.55
N CYS A 38 4.08 5.55 9.37
CA CYS A 38 4.71 6.61 8.59
C CYS A 38 4.06 6.75 7.21
N VAL A 39 4.00 5.67 6.43
CA VAL A 39 3.63 5.74 5.01
C VAL A 39 2.15 6.04 4.80
N GLY A 40 1.26 5.39 5.56
CA GLY A 40 -0.18 5.65 5.51
C GLY A 40 -0.54 7.11 5.83
N PRO A 41 -0.05 7.68 6.95
CA PRO A 41 -0.23 9.10 7.26
C PRO A 41 0.31 10.05 6.19
N ASP A 42 1.53 9.80 5.68
CA ASP A 42 2.13 10.63 4.62
C ASP A 42 1.32 10.56 3.32
N ALA A 43 0.87 9.37 2.92
CA ALA A 43 0.01 9.18 1.75
C ALA A 43 -1.34 9.88 1.93
N THR A 44 -1.95 9.80 3.12
CA THR A 44 -3.20 10.50 3.45
C THR A 44 -3.03 12.02 3.28
N LEU A 45 -1.95 12.58 3.81
CA LEU A 45 -1.65 14.01 3.68
C LEU A 45 -1.37 14.40 2.23
N GLY A 46 -0.64 13.57 1.47
CA GLY A 46 -0.35 13.79 0.06
C GLY A 46 -1.62 13.82 -0.80
N LEU A 47 -2.54 12.88 -0.60
CA LEU A 47 -3.82 12.82 -1.32
C LEU A 47 -4.70 14.02 -1.01
N ARG A 48 -4.78 14.42 0.26
CA ARG A 48 -5.49 15.65 0.67
C ARG A 48 -4.87 16.91 0.08
N ALA A 49 -3.54 17.00 0.07
CA ALA A 49 -2.83 18.12 -0.55
C ALA A 49 -3.07 18.20 -2.07
N ALA A 50 -3.34 17.06 -2.72
CA ALA A 50 -3.74 16.99 -4.12
C ALA A 50 -5.24 17.30 -4.36
N GLY A 51 -6.02 17.54 -3.30
CA GLY A 51 -7.43 17.94 -3.39
C GLY A 51 -8.43 16.78 -3.31
N TYR A 52 -7.98 15.57 -2.95
CA TYR A 52 -8.87 14.42 -2.73
C TYR A 52 -9.40 14.40 -1.29
N ASP A 53 -10.66 13.98 -1.13
CA ASP A 53 -11.35 13.91 0.16
C ASP A 53 -11.17 12.54 0.83
N VAL A 54 -9.91 12.14 1.00
CA VAL A 54 -9.55 10.87 1.65
C VAL A 54 -9.49 11.09 3.16
N GLU A 55 -10.25 10.32 3.93
CA GLU A 55 -10.18 10.34 5.39
C GLU A 55 -8.87 9.70 5.88
N ARG A 56 -8.57 8.50 5.37
CA ARG A 56 -7.36 7.74 5.72
C ARG A 56 -6.92 6.84 4.57
N CYS A 57 -5.61 6.77 4.40
CA CYS A 57 -4.90 5.80 3.56
C CYS A 57 -4.07 4.91 4.48
N VAL A 58 -4.34 3.60 4.46
CA VAL A 58 -3.75 2.64 5.40
C VAL A 58 -3.25 1.41 4.66
N PRO A 59 -1.99 0.98 4.85
CA PRO A 59 -1.50 -0.27 4.29
C PRO A 59 -2.19 -1.47 4.93
N TRP A 60 -2.52 -2.48 4.13
CA TRP A 60 -3.08 -3.72 4.64
C TRP A 60 -2.07 -4.44 5.53
N ARG A 61 -2.45 -4.72 6.78
CA ARG A 61 -1.50 -5.20 7.80
C ARG A 61 -0.79 -6.52 7.45
N PHE A 62 -1.42 -7.38 6.65
CA PHE A 62 -0.90 -8.70 6.29
C PHE A 62 -0.01 -8.71 5.05
N THR A 63 -0.22 -7.73 4.17
CA THR A 63 0.49 -7.56 2.90
C THR A 63 0.85 -6.08 2.74
N PRO A 64 1.61 -5.54 3.71
CA PRO A 64 2.02 -4.14 3.67
C PRO A 64 2.80 -3.91 2.37
N ARG A 65 2.68 -2.71 1.79
CA ARG A 65 3.20 -2.33 0.46
C ARG A 65 2.37 -2.84 -0.71
N THR A 66 1.74 -4.00 -0.66
CA THR A 66 0.97 -4.53 -1.82
C THR A 66 -0.45 -4.00 -1.90
N VAL A 67 -1.16 -3.99 -0.78
CA VAL A 67 -2.58 -3.61 -0.70
C VAL A 67 -2.72 -2.41 0.21
N TYR A 68 -3.45 -1.39 -0.22
CA TYR A 68 -3.79 -0.23 0.58
C TYR A 68 -5.31 -0.03 0.65
N VAL A 69 -5.79 0.38 1.81
CA VAL A 69 -7.18 0.73 2.08
C VAL A 69 -7.31 2.24 2.14
N PHE A 70 -8.27 2.78 1.41
CA PHE A 70 -8.60 4.19 1.34
C PHE A 70 -10.02 4.36 1.83
N SER A 71 -10.17 5.07 2.95
CA SER A 71 -11.46 5.51 3.45
C SER A 71 -11.76 6.88 2.86
N THR A 72 -12.84 7.01 2.09
CA THR A 72 -13.18 8.23 1.33
C THR A 72 -14.66 8.25 0.99
N ASP A 73 -15.27 9.45 0.97
CA ASP A 73 -16.58 9.64 0.35
C ASP A 73 -16.46 9.57 -1.18
N VAL A 74 -17.58 9.24 -1.86
CA VAL A 74 -17.70 9.24 -3.33
C VAL A 74 -18.60 10.39 -3.78
N PRO A 75 -18.06 11.62 -3.92
CA PRO A 75 -18.87 12.81 -4.19
C PRO A 75 -19.46 12.87 -5.60
N ARG A 76 -18.91 12.09 -6.54
CA ARG A 76 -19.35 12.06 -7.94
C ARG A 76 -19.01 10.73 -8.64
N PRO A 77 -19.77 10.35 -9.68
CA PRO A 77 -19.40 9.24 -10.56
C PRO A 77 -17.98 9.41 -11.11
N GLY A 78 -17.21 8.31 -11.14
CA GLY A 78 -15.84 8.27 -11.65
C GLY A 78 -14.77 8.79 -10.68
N TYR A 79 -15.13 9.28 -9.50
CA TYR A 79 -14.17 9.78 -8.50
C TYR A 79 -13.14 8.73 -8.09
N LEU A 80 -13.58 7.50 -7.78
CA LEU A 80 -12.68 6.41 -7.37
C LEU A 80 -11.69 6.03 -8.47
N HIS A 81 -12.13 6.04 -9.74
CA HIS A 81 -11.26 5.77 -10.88
C HIS A 81 -10.20 6.87 -11.07
N GLU A 82 -10.59 8.13 -10.90
CA GLU A 82 -9.66 9.26 -10.94
C GLU A 82 -8.64 9.23 -9.79
N LEU A 83 -9.12 8.97 -8.57
CA LEU A 83 -8.28 8.82 -7.38
C LEU A 83 -7.28 7.66 -7.57
N ALA A 84 -7.75 6.50 -8.03
CA ALA A 84 -6.89 5.36 -8.33
C ALA A 84 -5.83 5.69 -9.39
N ASN A 85 -6.19 6.38 -10.48
CA ASN A 85 -5.23 6.80 -11.49
C ASN A 85 -4.19 7.80 -10.93
N PHE A 86 -4.60 8.73 -10.08
CA PHE A 86 -3.68 9.65 -9.42
C PHE A 86 -2.72 8.92 -8.49
N ILE A 87 -3.23 8.00 -7.68
CA ILE A 87 -2.42 7.16 -6.81
C ILE A 87 -1.40 6.39 -7.65
N PHE A 88 -1.85 5.68 -8.68
CA PHE A 88 -0.98 4.88 -9.55
C PHE A 88 0.11 5.70 -10.26
N THR A 89 -0.12 6.99 -10.54
CA THR A 89 0.83 7.85 -11.24
C THR A 89 1.76 8.64 -10.32
N THR A 90 1.58 8.57 -9.00
CA THR A 90 2.43 9.27 -8.03
C THR A 90 3.54 8.35 -7.48
N TRP A 91 4.78 8.88 -7.48
CA TRP A 91 6.00 8.14 -7.12
C TRP A 91 5.96 7.43 -5.76
N GLY A 92 5.19 7.95 -4.79
CA GLY A 92 5.07 7.36 -3.46
C GLY A 92 4.33 6.02 -3.42
N MET A 93 3.56 5.68 -4.46
CA MET A 93 2.74 4.47 -4.50
C MET A 93 3.18 3.47 -5.57
N LEU A 94 4.41 3.62 -6.08
CA LEU A 94 5.07 2.65 -6.97
C LEU A 94 5.15 1.22 -6.39
N HIS A 95 4.90 1.04 -5.09
CA HIS A 95 4.91 -0.27 -4.43
C HIS A 95 3.55 -0.97 -4.35
N VAL A 96 2.46 -0.25 -4.62
CA VAL A 96 1.09 -0.69 -4.35
C VAL A 96 0.43 -1.21 -5.62
N ASP A 97 -0.06 -2.45 -5.55
CA ASP A 97 -0.70 -3.12 -6.69
C ASP A 97 -2.23 -3.14 -6.56
N PHE A 98 -2.77 -3.07 -5.33
CA PHE A 98 -4.21 -3.14 -5.08
C PHE A 98 -4.68 -1.99 -4.20
N PHE A 99 -5.77 -1.35 -4.61
CA PHE A 99 -6.47 -0.34 -3.82
C PHE A 99 -7.84 -0.87 -3.42
N VAL A 100 -8.12 -0.78 -2.14
CA VAL A 100 -9.44 -1.08 -1.57
C VAL A 100 -10.02 0.24 -1.13
N PHE A 101 -11.14 0.65 -1.72
CA PHE A 101 -11.89 1.82 -1.30
C PHE A 101 -13.02 1.37 -0.38
N VAL A 102 -13.18 2.06 0.76
CA VAL A 102 -14.26 1.83 1.71
C VAL A 102 -14.91 3.15 2.09
N ASP A 103 -16.17 3.08 2.50
CA ASP A 103 -16.91 4.24 3.00
C ASP A 103 -16.25 4.82 4.27
N PRO A 104 -16.49 6.11 4.59
CA PRO A 104 -15.89 6.76 5.76
C PRO A 104 -16.22 6.13 7.11
N ASP A 105 -17.33 5.41 7.22
CA ASP A 105 -17.77 4.76 8.46
C ASP A 105 -17.12 3.39 8.71
N VAL A 106 -16.38 2.85 7.74
CA VAL A 106 -15.57 1.63 7.87
C VAL A 106 -14.18 2.00 8.38
N ASP A 107 -13.75 1.47 9.53
CA ASP A 107 -12.38 1.72 10.01
C ASP A 107 -11.34 1.02 9.12
N PRO A 108 -10.50 1.75 8.35
CA PRO A 108 -9.52 1.13 7.47
C PRO A 108 -8.37 0.44 8.21
N LEU A 109 -8.23 0.65 9.53
CA LEU A 109 -7.30 -0.10 10.38
C LEU A 109 -7.89 -1.43 10.88
N SER A 110 -9.20 -1.61 10.78
CA SER A 110 -9.94 -2.80 11.20
C SER A 110 -10.06 -3.77 10.04
N THR A 111 -9.15 -4.76 9.99
CA THR A 111 -9.18 -5.84 8.99
C THR A 111 -10.55 -6.51 8.91
N ARG A 112 -11.25 -6.67 10.04
CA ARG A 112 -12.56 -7.29 10.07
C ARG A 112 -13.59 -6.46 9.33
N GLU A 113 -13.68 -5.16 9.64
CA GLU A 113 -14.65 -4.27 9.02
C GLU A 113 -14.40 -4.13 7.51
N VAL A 114 -13.14 -4.00 7.09
CA VAL A 114 -12.84 -3.90 5.65
C VAL A 114 -13.17 -5.19 4.90
N LEU A 115 -12.85 -6.37 5.46
CA LEU A 115 -13.22 -7.64 4.83
C LEU A 115 -14.74 -7.85 4.79
N GLU A 116 -15.45 -7.39 5.82
CA GLU A 116 -16.91 -7.45 5.87
C GLU A 116 -17.54 -6.53 4.84
N ALA A 117 -17.04 -5.29 4.71
CA ALA A 117 -17.49 -4.35 3.69
C ALA A 117 -17.25 -4.91 2.26
N LEU A 118 -16.05 -5.42 1.99
CA LEU A 118 -15.74 -6.07 0.72
C LEU A 118 -16.68 -7.26 0.43
N ALA A 119 -16.89 -8.14 1.41
CA ALA A 119 -17.69 -9.35 1.20
C ALA A 119 -19.19 -9.09 1.03
N LEU A 120 -19.70 -8.02 1.64
CA LEU A 120 -21.12 -7.69 1.62
C LEU A 120 -21.51 -6.74 0.47
N TYR A 121 -20.59 -5.88 0.04
CA TYR A 121 -20.94 -4.75 -0.82
C TYR A 121 -20.15 -4.64 -2.12
N ALA A 122 -18.99 -5.30 -2.25
CA ALA A 122 -18.26 -5.27 -3.52
C ALA A 122 -18.86 -6.26 -4.52
N ASP A 123 -19.42 -5.74 -5.61
CA ASP A 123 -19.89 -6.55 -6.73
C ASP A 123 -18.69 -7.05 -7.56
N PRO A 124 -18.49 -8.38 -7.70
CA PRO A 124 -17.36 -8.93 -8.44
C PRO A 124 -17.36 -8.58 -9.93
N GLU A 125 -18.50 -8.24 -10.53
CA GLU A 125 -18.60 -7.88 -11.95
C GLU A 125 -18.40 -6.37 -12.18
N GLU A 126 -18.83 -5.54 -11.23
CA GLU A 126 -18.86 -4.07 -11.42
C GLU A 126 -17.72 -3.34 -10.69
N ASP A 127 -17.26 -3.82 -9.53
CA ASP A 127 -16.34 -3.06 -8.65
C ASP A 127 -14.86 -3.48 -8.77
N PHE A 128 -14.56 -4.56 -9.51
CA PHE A 128 -13.19 -5.05 -9.71
C PHE A 128 -12.57 -4.47 -10.98
N HIS A 129 -11.83 -3.38 -10.82
CA HIS A 129 -11.17 -2.68 -11.93
C HIS A 129 -9.68 -3.04 -12.06
N GLN A 130 -9.28 -3.50 -13.24
CA GLN A 130 -7.87 -3.69 -13.57
C GLN A 130 -7.26 -2.40 -14.09
N PHE A 131 -6.39 -1.78 -13.30
CA PHE A 131 -5.58 -0.64 -13.73
C PHE A 131 -4.29 -1.12 -14.42
N GLY A 132 -3.92 -0.47 -15.53
CA GLY A 132 -2.63 -0.70 -16.18
C GLY A 132 -2.55 -1.93 -17.10
N ALA A 133 -3.58 -2.19 -17.92
CA ALA A 133 -3.53 -3.16 -19.01
C ALA A 133 -2.46 -2.82 -20.08
N GLU A 134 -1.97 -1.57 -20.13
CA GLU A 134 -0.85 -1.15 -20.98
C GLU A 134 0.38 -0.83 -20.12
N ALA A 135 1.44 -1.65 -20.25
CA ALA A 135 2.84 -1.40 -19.91
C ALA A 135 3.12 -0.46 -18.71
N MET A 136 2.64 -0.81 -17.52
CA MET A 136 2.99 -0.08 -16.30
C MET A 136 4.16 -0.75 -15.58
N PRO A 137 5.09 0.02 -14.98
CA PRO A 137 6.17 -0.54 -14.18
C PRO A 137 5.58 -1.24 -12.96
N LYS A 138 5.61 -2.57 -12.99
CA LYS A 138 5.20 -3.45 -11.90
C LYS A 138 6.32 -3.56 -10.87
N VAL A 139 5.99 -3.71 -9.58
CA VAL A 139 7.02 -3.89 -8.54
C VAL A 139 7.73 -5.23 -8.74
N PRO A 140 9.04 -5.25 -9.10
CA PRO A 140 9.71 -6.48 -9.49
C PRO A 140 9.83 -7.51 -8.35
N LEU A 141 9.60 -7.08 -7.10
CA LEU A 141 9.65 -7.89 -5.90
C LEU A 141 8.34 -8.67 -5.62
N ASN A 142 7.24 -8.37 -6.32
CA ASN A 142 5.98 -9.08 -6.08
C ASN A 142 6.10 -10.54 -6.53
N ILE A 143 5.66 -11.46 -5.66
CA ILE A 143 5.81 -12.91 -5.86
C ILE A 143 4.77 -13.50 -6.81
N TYR A 144 3.65 -12.80 -7.02
CA TYR A 144 2.56 -13.23 -7.88
C TYR A 144 2.71 -12.77 -9.33
N GLN A 145 3.73 -11.94 -9.62
CA GLN A 145 4.00 -11.48 -10.97
C GLN A 145 4.83 -12.53 -11.73
N THR A 146 4.43 -12.85 -12.94
CA THR A 146 5.21 -13.70 -13.84
C THR A 146 6.50 -12.99 -14.30
N PRO A 147 7.51 -13.72 -14.79
CA PRO A 147 8.69 -13.09 -15.39
C PRO A 147 8.34 -12.07 -16.47
N GLU A 148 7.34 -12.36 -17.32
CA GLU A 148 6.90 -11.47 -18.39
C GLU A 148 6.25 -10.18 -17.84
N GLU A 149 5.47 -10.28 -16.75
CA GLU A 149 4.83 -9.13 -16.11
C GLU A 149 5.82 -8.19 -15.42
N LYS A 150 7.00 -8.70 -15.04
CA LYS A 150 8.07 -7.89 -14.43
C LYS A 150 8.83 -7.04 -15.45
N GLY A 151 8.66 -7.32 -16.73
CA GLY A 151 9.52 -6.81 -17.80
C GLY A 151 10.88 -7.50 -17.78
N ASP A 152 11.48 -7.67 -18.96
CA ASP A 152 12.84 -8.21 -19.06
C ASP A 152 13.81 -7.28 -18.29
N ALA A 153 14.54 -7.89 -17.33
CA ALA A 153 15.49 -7.22 -16.44
C ALA A 153 16.67 -6.56 -17.16
#